data_AF-A0A2G9T7Z2-F1
#
_entry.id   AF-A0A2G9T7Z2-F1
#
_cell.length_a   1.000
_cell.length_b   1.000
_cell.length_c   1.000
_cell.angle_alpha   90.00
_cell.angle_beta   90.00
_cell.angle_gamma   90.00
#
_symmetry.space_group_name_H-M   'P 1'
#
loop_
_entity.id
_entity.type
_entity.pdbx_description
1 polymer ?
#
loop_
_entity_poly.entity_id
_entity_poly.type
_entity_poly.pdbx_seq_one_letter_code
_entity_poly.pdbx_strand_id
1 'polypeptide(L)' 'TRRDLWRLISSTQLNDRTLFFTSSSIEECEQLAERYGVISQGRLVAIGTVEALRVRHTRLCILQLEVEDKYAKQR' A
#
# COMPACT_ATOMS: atom_id res chain seq x y z
N THR A 1 -17.16 -2.31 7.13
CA THR A 1 -16.24 -3.44 7.39
C THR A 1 -14.79 -3.13 7.05
N ARG A 2 -14.39 -2.83 5.80
CA ARG A 2 -12.98 -2.53 5.46
C ARG A 2 -12.46 -1.17 5.97
N ARG A 3 -13.21 -0.09 5.70
CA ARG A 3 -12.84 1.27 6.16
C ARG A 3 -12.80 1.40 7.69
N ASP A 4 -13.56 0.55 8.39
CA ASP A 4 -13.56 0.54 9.85
C ASP A 4 -12.29 -0.09 10.41
N LEU A 5 -11.77 -1.16 9.78
CA LEU A 5 -10.45 -1.71 10.09
C LEU A 5 -9.35 -0.67 9.85
N TRP A 6 -9.44 0.10 8.76
CA TRP A 6 -8.47 1.15 8.50
C TRP A 6 -8.50 2.23 9.57
N ARG A 7 -9.70 2.73 9.92
CA ARG A 7 -9.85 3.69 11.01
C ARG A 7 -9.29 3.14 12.32
N LEU A 8 -9.54 1.86 12.63
CA LEU A 8 -8.99 1.22 13.82
C LEU A 8 -7.47 1.23 13.81
N ILE A 9 -6.84 0.76 12.72
CA ILE A 9 -5.38 0.70 12.57
C ILE A 9 -4.77 2.11 12.64
N SER A 10 -5.32 3.08 11.91
CA SER A 10 -4.83 4.46 11.89
C SER A 10 -5.02 5.18 13.23
N SER A 11 -6.06 4.84 13.99
CA SER A 11 -6.29 5.38 15.34
C SER A 11 -5.45 4.70 16.42
N THR A 12 -4.86 3.54 16.10
CA THR A 12 -4.08 2.77 17.06
C THR A 12 -2.70 3.41 17.21
N GLN A 13 -2.40 3.90 18.42
CA GLN A 13 -1.04 4.27 18.76
C GLN A 13 -0.15 3.02 18.82
N LEU A 14 0.79 2.94 17.88
CA LEU A 14 1.74 1.85 17.75
C LEU A 14 2.92 2.00 18.74
N ASN A 15 2.69 2.52 19.95
CA ASN A 15 3.72 2.78 20.98
C ASN A 15 4.69 1.58 21.12
N ASP A 16 5.90 1.72 20.58
CA ASP A 16 6.96 0.70 20.46
C ASP A 16 6.58 -0.63 19.76
N ARG A 17 5.57 -0.60 18.88
CA ARG A 17 5.09 -1.74 18.10
C ARG A 17 5.19 -1.45 16.61
N THR A 18 5.50 -2.48 15.83
CA THR A 18 5.49 -2.40 14.37
C THR A 18 4.40 -3.30 13.82
N LEU A 19 3.50 -2.76 12.99
CA LEU A 19 2.50 -3.53 12.27
C LEU A 19 3.04 -3.86 10.88
N PHE A 20 3.14 -5.14 10.55
CA PHE A 20 3.42 -5.63 9.20
C PHE A 20 2.19 -6.34 8.65
N PHE A 21 1.77 -5.98 7.44
CA PHE A 21 0.66 -6.62 6.76
C PHE A 21 0.98 -6.76 5.26
N THR A 22 0.27 -7.66 4.59
CA THR A 22 0.33 -7.82 3.14
C THR A 22 -1.07 -7.66 2.57
N SER A 23 -1.26 -6.74 1.64
CA SER A 23 -2.50 -6.63 0.86
C SER A 23 -2.19 -6.84 -0.62
N SER A 24 -3.12 -7.47 -1.34
CA SER A 24 -3.13 -7.53 -2.80
C SER A 24 -3.66 -6.24 -3.44
N SER A 25 -4.20 -5.30 -2.64
CA SER A 25 -4.63 -3.98 -3.09
C SER A 25 -3.54 -2.94 -2.81
N ILE A 26 -3.10 -2.26 -3.86
CA ILE A 26 -2.14 -1.15 -3.74
C ILE A 26 -2.75 -0.01 -2.93
N GLU A 27 -4.04 0.28 -3.10
CA GLU A 27 -4.78 1.33 -2.40
C GLU A 27 -4.79 1.07 -0.88
N GLU A 28 -4.96 -0.20 -0.46
CA GLU A 28 -4.90 -0.57 0.96
C GLU A 28 -3.51 -0.36 1.55
N CYS A 29 -2.46 -0.68 0.78
CA CYS A 29 -1.10 -0.42 1.19
C CYS A 29 -0.82 1.10 1.30
N GLU A 30 -1.32 1.89 0.36
CA GLU A 30 -1.21 3.37 0.35
C GLU A 30 -1.91 4.04 1.53
N GLN A 31 -3.05 3.53 1.97
CA GLN A 31 -3.80 4.12 3.08
C GLN A 31 -3.22 3.77 4.45
N LEU A 32 -2.55 2.62 4.59
CA LEU A 32 -2.15 2.09 5.91
C LEU A 32 -0.64 2.03 6.15
N ALA A 33 0.18 1.98 5.11
CA ALA A 33 1.62 1.78 5.24
C ALA A 33 2.44 3.02 4.88
N GLU A 34 3.35 3.40 5.76
CA GLU A 34 4.39 4.40 5.47
C GLU A 34 5.55 3.82 4.65
N ARG A 35 5.73 2.50 4.71
CA ARG A 35 6.86 1.77 4.09
C ARG A 35 6.37 0.48 3.46
N TYR A 36 6.99 0.13 2.34
CA TYR A 36 6.65 -1.00 1.49
C TYR A 36 7.83 -1.95 1.43
N GLY A 37 7.53 -3.25 1.45
CA GLY A 37 8.51 -4.31 1.25
C GLY A 37 8.26 -5.04 -0.07
N VAL A 38 9.30 -5.25 -0.87
CA VAL A 38 9.23 -6.09 -2.07
C VAL A 38 9.79 -7.46 -1.74
N ILE A 39 8.98 -8.49 -1.86
CA ILE A 39 9.39 -9.88 -1.65
C ILE A 39 9.46 -10.58 -3.01
N SER A 40 10.59 -11.23 -3.29
CA SER A 40 10.79 -12.05 -4.47
C SER A 40 11.48 -13.35 -4.08
N GLN A 41 10.95 -14.48 -4.55
CA GLN A 41 11.49 -15.83 -4.26
C GLN A 41 11.73 -16.09 -2.76
N GLY A 42 10.80 -15.65 -1.91
CA GLY A 42 10.89 -15.83 -0.46
C GLY A 42 11.91 -14.93 0.24
N ARG A 43 12.49 -13.93 -0.45
CA ARG A 43 13.42 -12.97 0.13
C ARG A 43 12.89 -11.55 0.01
N LEU A 44 13.11 -10.75 1.05
CA LEU A 44 12.83 -9.32 1.05
C LEU A 44 13.95 -8.60 0.30
N VAL A 45 13.68 -8.19 -0.93
CA VAL A 45 14.67 -7.62 -1.85
C VAL A 45 14.73 -6.09 -1.77
N ALA A 46 13.70 -5.44 -1.23
CA ALA A 46 13.68 -4.00 -1.03
C ALA A 46 12.72 -3.60 0.10
N ILE A 47 13.06 -2.52 0.82
CA ILE A 47 12.16 -1.86 1.77
C ILE A 47 12.36 -0.35 1.69
N GLY A 48 11.28 0.42 1.65
CA GLY A 48 11.35 1.88 1.65
C GLY A 48 9.99 2.54 1.50
N THR A 49 9.94 3.86 1.45
CA THR A 49 8.74 4.56 0.98
C THR A 49 8.54 4.29 -0.52
N VAL A 50 7.35 4.58 -1.05
CA VAL A 50 7.07 4.43 -2.48
C VAL A 50 8.08 5.22 -3.31
N GLU A 51 8.39 6.45 -2.92
CA GLU A 51 9.34 7.34 -3.60
C GLU A 51 10.74 6.74 -3.60
N ALA A 52 11.21 6.26 -2.44
CA ALA A 52 12.53 5.67 -2.30
C ALA A 52 12.70 4.42 -3.17
N LEU A 53 11.65 3.58 -3.23
CA LEU A 53 11.64 2.37 -4.05
C LEU A 53 11.58 2.70 -5.54
N ARG A 54 10.80 3.71 -5.95
CA ARG A 54 10.73 4.20 -7.34
C ARG A 54 12.10 4.68 -7.84
N VAL A 55 12.83 5.43 -7.02
CA VAL A 55 14.16 5.96 -7.38
C VAL A 55 15.21 4.85 -7.45
N ARG A 56 15.26 3.95 -6.46
CA ARG A 56 16.28 2.89 -6.37
C ARG A 56 16.11 1.76 -7.37
N HIS A 57 14.88 1.45 -7.79
CA HIS A 57 14.59 0.30 -8.66
C HIS A 57 14.01 0.72 -10.00
N THR A 58 14.61 1.72 -10.64
CA THR A 58 14.21 2.47 -11.86
C THR A 58 13.92 1.65 -13.15
N ARG A 59 13.59 0.36 -13.04
CA ARG A 59 12.88 -0.45 -14.06
C ARG A 59 11.47 -0.88 -13.64
N LEU A 60 11.02 -0.58 -12.42
CA LEU A 60 9.65 -0.82 -11.96
C LEU A 60 8.75 0.33 -12.43
N CYS A 61 7.96 0.09 -13.48
CA CYS A 61 6.90 0.98 -13.93
C CYS A 61 5.65 0.68 -13.09
N ILE A 62 5.34 1.55 -12.12
CA ILE A 62 4.06 1.51 -11.40
C ILE A 62 3.10 2.39 -12.19
N LEU A 63 2.16 1.76 -12.90
CA LEU A 63 1.09 2.46 -13.64
C LEU A 63 -0.08 2.67 -12.68
N GLN A 64 -0.21 3.89 -12.15
CA GLN A 64 -1.42 4.33 -11.48
C GLN A 64 -2.41 4.79 -12.55
N LEU A 65 -3.44 4.00 -12.78
CA LEU A 65 -4.55 4.36 -13.66
C LEU A 65 -5.69 4.85 -12.76
N GLU A 66 -5.98 6.15 -12.81
CA GLU A 66 -7.23 6.68 -12.27
C GLU A 66 -8.35 6.22 -13.20
N VAL A 67 -9.13 5.24 -12.75
CA VAL A 67 -10.33 4.82 -13.48
C VAL A 67 -11.39 5.87 -13.22
N GLU A 68 -11.67 6.69 -14.24
CA GLU A 68 -12.80 7.61 -14.22
C GLU A 68 -14.11 6.79 -14.24
N ASP A 69 -14.83 6.81 -13.12
CA ASP A 69 -15.98 5.96 -12.87
C ASP A 69 -17.20 6.39 -13.73
N LYS A 70 -17.19 6.03 -15.01
CA LYS A 70 -18.25 6.41 -15.98
C LYS A 70 -19.55 5.59 -15.85
N TYR A 71 -19.66 4.70 -14.86
CA TYR A 71 -20.83 3.84 -14.66
C TYR A 71 -21.69 4.16 -13.42
N ALA A 72 -21.41 5.24 -12.68
CA ALA A 72 -22.21 5.64 -11.52
C ALA A 72 -23.62 6.22 -11.85
N LYS A 73 -24.10 6.10 -13.10
CA LYS A 73 -25.48 6.46 -13.50
C LYS A 73 -26.08 5.38 -14.40
N GLN A 74 -26.51 4.26 -13.84
CA GLN A 74 -27.73 3.51 -14.23
C GLN A 74 -27.87 2.21 -13.43
N ARG A 75 -28.42 2.29 -12.21
CA ARG A 75 -29.56 1.50 -11.70
C ARG A 75 -29.69 1.64 -10.19
#